data_AF-A0A5N3WH63-F1
#
_entry.id   AF-A0A5N3WH63-F1
#
_cell.length_a   1.000
_cell.length_b   1.000
_cell.length_c   1.000
_cell.angle_alpha   90.00
_cell.angle_beta   90.00
_cell.angle_gamma   90.00
#
_symmetry.space_group_name_H-M   'P 1'
#
loop_
_entity.id
_entity.type
_entity.pdbx_description
1 polymer ?
#
loop_
_entity_poly.entity_id
_entity_poly.type
_entity_poly.pdbx_seq_one_letter_code
_entity_poly.pdbx_strand_id
1 'polypeptide(L)'
;MQPVACTGSPKGPWRQLFLMGIHDWPAVSQSRLQTGMRGAFGKPQGTVARVHIGQVIMSIRTKLQNKEHVIEALRRAKFKFPGCQKIHISKKWGFTKFNADEFENMVAEKRLIPDGCGVKYIPNRGPLDKWRALHS
;
A
#
# COMPACT_ATOMS: atom_id res chain seq x y z
N MET A 1 -4.68 -18.09 8.20
CA MET A 1 -4.65 -17.08 7.12
C MET A 1 -3.27 -16.44 7.15
N GLN A 2 -2.41 -16.57 6.11
CA GLN A 2 -1.08 -15.93 6.12
C GLN A 2 -1.13 -14.64 5.28
N PRO A 3 -0.91 -13.45 5.86
CA PRO A 3 -0.71 -12.24 5.09
C PRO A 3 0.66 -12.23 4.44
N VAL A 4 0.80 -11.48 3.37
CA VAL A 4 2.11 -11.06 2.84
C VAL A 4 2.15 -9.55 3.06
N ALA A 5 2.79 -9.15 4.17
CA ALA A 5 3.11 -7.81 4.70
C ALA A 5 2.01 -6.71 4.73
N CYS A 6 1.91 -6.01 5.88
CA CYS A 6 1.04 -4.85 6.11
C CYS A 6 1.76 -3.69 6.77
N THR A 7 1.69 -2.52 6.13
CA THR A 7 1.29 -1.22 6.69
C THR A 7 0.86 -0.32 5.53
N GLY A 8 -0.45 -0.28 5.22
CA GLY A 8 -1.00 0.69 4.29
C GLY A 8 -1.05 2.07 4.94
N SER A 9 -0.31 3.03 4.40
CA SER A 9 -0.47 4.45 4.76
C SER A 9 -1.69 5.01 4.03
N PRO A 10 -2.66 5.70 4.69
CA PRO A 10 -3.96 6.05 4.10
C PRO A 10 -3.93 7.26 3.15
N LYS A 11 -2.77 7.87 2.90
CA LYS A 11 -2.63 9.05 2.04
C LYS A 11 -1.38 8.86 1.19
N GLY A 12 -1.58 8.54 -0.09
CA GLY A 12 -0.46 8.24 -0.98
C GLY A 12 0.47 9.45 -1.11
N PRO A 13 1.81 9.28 -1.05
CA PRO A 13 2.78 10.35 -1.26
C PRO A 13 2.93 10.61 -2.77
N TRP A 14 1.81 10.89 -3.43
CA TRP A 14 1.77 11.17 -4.86
C TRP A 14 2.52 12.46 -5.12
N ARG A 15 3.54 12.40 -5.97
CA ARG A 15 4.21 13.59 -6.49
C ARG A 15 4.01 13.69 -7.97
N GLN A 16 3.83 14.91 -8.43
CA GLN A 16 3.69 15.18 -9.85
C GLN A 16 5.08 15.29 -10.47
N LEU A 17 5.30 14.51 -11.53
CA LEU A 17 6.45 14.67 -12.40
C LEU A 17 6.21 15.88 -13.29
N PHE A 18 7.07 16.88 -13.17
CA PHE A 18 7.14 17.99 -14.11
C PHE A 18 8.28 17.69 -15.08
N LEU A 19 7.94 17.47 -16.35
CA LEU A 19 8.92 17.26 -17.41
C LEU A 19 9.05 18.54 -18.22
N MET A 20 10.30 18.96 -18.44
CA MET A 20 10.61 20.04 -19.37
C MET A 20 10.43 19.48 -20.78
N GLY A 21 9.32 19.84 -21.42
CA GLY A 21 9.02 19.38 -22.77
C GLY A 21 9.96 20.02 -23.77
N ILE A 22 10.81 19.21 -24.42
CA ILE A 22 11.46 19.59 -25.69
C ILE A 22 10.46 19.43 -26.87
N HIS A 23 9.23 18.97 -26.57
CA HIS A 23 8.22 18.49 -27.52
C HIS A 23 7.18 19.54 -27.97
N ASP A 24 7.58 20.79 -28.17
CA ASP A 24 6.89 21.66 -29.15
C ASP A 24 7.74 21.74 -30.44
N TRP A 25 8.41 20.63 -30.78
CA TRP A 25 9.24 20.49 -31.97
C TRP A 25 8.68 19.36 -32.85
N PRO A 26 7.71 19.61 -33.75
CA PRO A 26 7.56 18.74 -34.91
C PRO A 26 8.90 18.75 -35.65
N ALA A 27 9.27 17.64 -36.29
CA ALA A 27 10.49 17.46 -37.06
C ALA A 27 10.68 18.53 -38.16
N VAL A 28 11.07 19.74 -37.76
CA VAL A 28 11.32 20.90 -38.60
C VAL A 28 12.71 21.38 -38.22
N SER A 29 13.54 21.70 -39.19
CA SER A 29 14.87 22.27 -38.97
C SER A 29 14.82 23.43 -37.97
N GLN A 30 15.74 23.40 -36.99
CA GLN A 30 15.93 24.45 -35.98
C GLN A 30 16.12 25.82 -36.63
N SER A 31 15.10 26.68 -36.57
CA SER A 31 15.14 27.99 -37.23
C SER A 31 14.30 29.05 -36.51
N ARG A 32 15.01 30.07 -36.01
CA ARG A 32 14.65 31.45 -35.65
C ARG A 32 14.28 31.84 -34.21
N LEU A 33 13.67 30.99 -33.37
CA LEU A 33 13.46 31.32 -31.95
C LEU A 33 13.75 30.13 -31.05
N GLN A 34 14.99 30.04 -30.60
CA GLN A 34 15.46 29.04 -29.65
C GLN A 34 15.43 29.62 -28.24
N THR A 35 14.52 29.12 -27.39
CA THR A 35 14.37 29.60 -26.01
C THR A 35 15.44 29.03 -25.05
N GLY A 36 16.14 27.96 -25.46
CA GLY A 36 17.15 27.30 -24.64
C GLY A 36 16.57 26.81 -23.31
N MET A 37 17.23 27.10 -22.19
CA MET A 37 16.74 26.79 -20.83
C MET A 37 15.90 27.92 -20.21
N ARG A 38 15.53 28.96 -20.96
CA ARG A 38 14.73 30.07 -20.43
C ARG A 38 13.29 29.58 -20.19
N GLY A 39 12.79 29.71 -18.94
CA GLY A 39 11.45 29.23 -18.58
C GLY A 39 11.33 27.71 -18.42
N ALA A 40 12.42 27.03 -18.04
CA ALA A 40 12.58 25.58 -17.91
C ALA A 40 11.67 24.84 -16.89
N PHE A 41 10.64 25.48 -16.33
CA PHE A 41 9.73 24.77 -15.43
C PHE A 41 8.86 23.81 -16.25
N GLY A 42 8.92 22.52 -15.89
CA GLY A 42 8.23 21.46 -16.62
C GLY A 42 6.71 21.57 -16.55
N LYS A 43 6.02 20.94 -17.50
CA LYS A 43 4.58 20.72 -17.43
C LYS A 43 4.32 19.42 -16.66
N PRO A 44 3.22 19.32 -15.89
CA PRO A 44 2.89 18.11 -15.17
C PRO A 44 2.50 16.99 -16.15
N GLN A 45 3.29 15.91 -16.22
CA GLN A 45 3.08 14.82 -17.19
C GLN A 45 2.48 13.56 -16.54
N GLY A 46 2.65 13.37 -15.22
CA GLY A 46 2.12 12.19 -14.53
C GLY A 46 2.39 12.22 -13.03
N THR A 47 1.83 11.26 -12.30
CA THR A 47 2.04 11.10 -10.85
C THR A 47 2.93 9.90 -10.57
N VAL A 48 3.85 10.05 -9.62
CA VAL A 48 4.73 8.99 -9.13
C VAL A 48 4.55 8.80 -7.64
N ALA A 49 4.58 7.55 -7.20
CA ALA A 49 4.67 7.20 -5.79
C ALA A 49 6.14 7.11 -5.36
N ARG A 50 6.51 7.83 -4.30
CA ARG A 50 7.82 7.64 -3.65
C ARG A 50 7.75 6.45 -2.69
N VAL A 51 8.70 5.54 -2.81
CA VAL A 51 8.79 4.32 -1.99
C VAL A 51 10.15 4.29 -1.29
N HIS A 52 10.16 4.06 0.02
CA HIS A 52 11.37 3.88 0.82
C HIS A 52 11.79 2.41 0.90
N ILE A 53 13.04 2.17 1.29
CA ILE A 53 13.56 0.80 1.50
C ILE A 53 12.75 0.14 2.63
N GLY A 54 12.24 -1.06 2.38
CA GLY A 54 11.42 -1.81 3.34
C GLY A 54 9.94 -1.38 3.39
N GLN A 55 9.53 -0.38 2.61
CA GLN A 55 8.13 -0.01 2.49
C GLN A 55 7.36 -1.05 1.65
N VAL A 56 6.18 -1.44 2.13
CA VAL A 56 5.29 -2.37 1.42
C VAL A 56 4.58 -1.62 0.29
N ILE A 57 4.70 -2.13 -0.95
CA ILE A 57 4.04 -1.55 -2.14
C ILE A 57 2.67 -2.18 -2.37
N MET A 58 2.61 -3.51 -2.38
CA MET A 58 1.39 -4.29 -2.58
C MET A 58 1.27 -5.34 -1.49
N SER A 59 0.04 -5.55 -1.01
CA SER A 59 -0.29 -6.55 0.02
C SER A 59 -1.53 -7.32 -0.41
N ILE A 60 -1.52 -8.64 -0.26
CA ILE A 60 -2.64 -9.52 -0.63
C ILE A 60 -3.04 -10.35 0.60
N ARG A 61 -4.36 -10.47 0.84
CA ARG A 61 -4.94 -11.33 1.86
C ARG A 61 -5.69 -12.47 1.17
N THR A 62 -5.28 -13.71 1.42
CA THR A 62 -5.95 -14.92 0.92
C THR A 62 -6.07 -15.99 1.99
N LYS A 63 -6.84 -17.04 1.69
CA LYS A 63 -6.82 -18.29 2.45
C LYS A 63 -5.46 -18.99 2.30
N LEU A 64 -5.13 -19.84 3.27
CA LEU A 64 -3.85 -20.59 3.33
C LEU A 64 -3.65 -21.49 2.09
N GLN A 65 -4.73 -22.04 1.54
CA GLN A 65 -4.72 -22.92 0.38
C GLN A 65 -4.10 -22.26 -0.87
N ASN A 66 -4.29 -20.96 -1.05
CA ASN A 66 -3.88 -20.24 -2.27
C ASN A 66 -2.49 -19.62 -2.15
N LYS A 67 -1.69 -20.01 -1.15
CA LYS A 67 -0.41 -19.39 -0.83
C LYS A 67 0.55 -19.41 -2.02
N GLU A 68 0.71 -20.55 -2.67
CA GLU A 68 1.66 -20.73 -3.77
C GLU A 68 1.28 -19.88 -5.00
N HIS A 69 -0.01 -19.84 -5.32
CA HIS A 69 -0.54 -19.00 -6.40
C HIS A 69 -0.28 -17.51 -6.16
N VAL A 70 -0.40 -17.04 -4.90
CA VAL A 70 -0.13 -15.64 -4.55
C VAL A 70 1.36 -15.32 -4.66
N ILE A 71 2.24 -16.24 -4.26
CA ILE A 71 3.69 -16.06 -4.39
C ILE A 71 4.08 -15.91 -5.87
N GLU A 72 3.54 -16.75 -6.75
CA GLU A 72 3.80 -16.66 -8.19
C GLU A 72 3.20 -15.39 -8.80
N ALA A 73 2.01 -14.97 -8.38
CA ALA A 73 1.42 -13.70 -8.83
C ALA A 73 2.27 -12.49 -8.44
N LEU A 74 2.80 -12.45 -7.21
CA LEU A 74 3.69 -11.39 -6.74
C LEU A 74 5.04 -11.41 -7.43
N ARG A 75 5.57 -12.60 -7.76
CA ARG A 75 6.78 -12.75 -8.56
C ARG A 75 6.58 -12.15 -9.96
N ARG A 76 5.45 -12.41 -10.62
CA ARG A 76 5.10 -11.82 -11.92
C ARG A 76 4.94 -10.30 -11.84
N ALA A 77 4.28 -9.82 -10.80
CA ALA A 77 4.06 -8.39 -10.60
C ALA A 77 5.36 -7.64 -10.33
N LYS A 78 6.31 -8.24 -9.61
CA LYS A 78 7.64 -7.66 -9.36
C LYS A 78 8.39 -7.29 -10.65
N PHE A 79 8.23 -8.03 -11.75
CA PHE A 79 8.88 -7.71 -13.02
C PHE A 79 8.39 -6.39 -13.66
N LYS A 80 7.25 -5.86 -13.23
CA LYS A 80 6.72 -4.57 -13.70
C LYS A 80 7.25 -3.39 -12.90
N PHE A 81 7.92 -3.64 -11.77
CA PHE A 81 8.52 -2.60 -10.95
C PHE A 81 10.03 -2.53 -11.19
N PRO A 82 10.61 -1.32 -11.25
CA PRO A 82 12.05 -1.17 -11.30
C PRO A 82 12.70 -1.63 -9.98
N GLY A 83 13.89 -2.24 -10.07
CA GLY A 83 14.71 -2.63 -8.92
C GLY A 83 14.42 -4.00 -8.31
N CYS A 84 15.01 -4.26 -7.15
CA CYS A 84 15.02 -5.57 -6.49
C CYS A 84 14.01 -5.69 -5.34
N GLN A 85 12.80 -6.17 -5.64
CA GLN A 85 11.74 -6.25 -4.63
C GLN A 85 11.73 -7.59 -3.91
N LYS A 86 11.33 -7.63 -2.64
CA LYS A 86 11.27 -8.86 -1.84
C LYS A 86 9.82 -9.23 -1.54
N ILE A 87 9.51 -10.53 -1.64
CA ILE A 87 8.21 -11.09 -1.29
C ILE A 87 8.31 -11.59 0.15
N HIS A 88 7.43 -11.13 1.04
CA HIS A 88 7.49 -11.42 2.47
C HIS A 88 6.18 -11.95 3.01
N ILE A 89 6.14 -13.20 3.44
CA ILE A 89 5.00 -13.74 4.19
C ILE A 89 5.04 -13.16 5.61
N SER A 90 4.00 -12.43 5.96
CA SER A 90 3.77 -11.84 7.27
C SER A 90 3.12 -12.85 8.23
N LYS A 91 3.43 -12.67 9.51
CA LYS A 91 2.87 -13.43 10.63
C LYS A 91 1.55 -12.86 11.15
N LYS A 92 1.13 -11.70 10.65
CA LYS A 92 -0.08 -11.00 11.08
C LYS A 92 -1.34 -11.77 10.70
N TRP A 93 -2.52 -11.33 11.11
CA TRP A 93 -3.77 -11.83 10.55
C TRP A 93 -4.30 -10.90 9.46
N GLY A 94 -4.07 -11.25 8.19
CA GLY A 94 -4.52 -10.44 7.06
C GLY A 94 -3.99 -9.00 7.13
N PHE A 95 -4.90 -8.02 7.00
CA PHE A 95 -4.58 -6.58 7.05
C PHE A 95 -4.66 -5.96 8.45
N THR A 96 -4.66 -6.79 9.49
CA THR A 96 -4.70 -6.32 10.88
C THR A 96 -3.30 -6.08 11.43
N LYS A 97 -3.23 -5.46 12.62
CA LYS A 97 -1.97 -5.22 13.33
C LYS A 97 -1.50 -6.43 14.12
N PHE A 98 -2.41 -7.36 14.44
CA PHE A 98 -2.21 -8.48 15.35
C PHE A 98 -1.59 -9.68 14.65
N ASN A 99 -0.88 -10.52 15.40
CA ASN A 99 -0.39 -11.82 14.93
C ASN A 99 -1.55 -12.81 14.73
N ALA A 100 -1.35 -13.82 13.89
CA ALA A 100 -2.37 -14.84 13.65
C ALA A 100 -2.80 -15.56 14.94
N ASP A 101 -1.83 -15.95 15.78
CA ASP A 101 -2.07 -16.70 17.01
C ASP A 101 -2.81 -15.85 18.06
N GLU A 102 -2.39 -14.60 18.22
CA GLU A 102 -3.03 -13.65 19.15
C GLU A 102 -4.44 -13.26 18.70
N PHE A 103 -4.68 -13.22 17.39
CA PHE A 103 -5.96 -12.81 16.83
C PHE A 103 -7.08 -13.78 17.23
N GLU A 104 -6.82 -15.08 17.21
CA GLU A 104 -7.78 -16.11 17.62
C GLU A 104 -8.13 -15.97 19.10
N ASN A 105 -7.12 -15.75 19.95
CA ASN A 105 -7.32 -15.51 21.39
C ASN A 105 -8.15 -14.24 21.64
N MET A 106 -7.83 -13.12 20.98
CA MET A 106 -8.57 -11.87 21.17
C MET A 106 -10.01 -11.91 20.63
N VAL A 107 -10.28 -12.75 19.63
CA VAL A 107 -11.66 -13.01 19.17
C VAL A 107 -12.41 -13.87 20.20
N ALA A 108 -11.77 -14.90 20.76
CA ALA A 108 -12.36 -15.71 21.83
C ALA A 108 -12.67 -14.89 23.08
N GLU A 109 -11.80 -13.95 23.44
CA GLU A 109 -11.99 -12.98 24.53
C GLU A 109 -13.03 -11.88 24.20
N LYS A 110 -13.66 -11.89 23.01
CA LYS A 110 -14.59 -10.86 22.51
C LYS A 110 -14.01 -9.44 22.51
N ARG A 111 -12.69 -9.27 22.43
CA ARG A 111 -12.03 -7.95 22.39
C ARG A 111 -11.97 -7.32 21.00
N LEU A 112 -12.30 -8.11 19.97
CA LEU A 112 -12.27 -7.72 18.57
C LEU A 112 -13.68 -7.82 17.98
N ILE A 113 -14.17 -6.70 17.45
CA ILE A 113 -15.47 -6.64 16.75
C ILE A 113 -15.19 -6.65 15.25
N PRO A 114 -15.84 -7.53 14.47
CA PRO A 114 -15.73 -7.49 13.01
C PRO A 114 -16.33 -6.19 12.45
N ASP A 115 -15.58 -5.51 11.57
CA ASP A 115 -16.00 -4.26 10.92
C ASP A 115 -15.82 -4.40 9.40
N GLY A 116 -16.58 -5.34 8.83
CA GLY A 116 -16.48 -5.71 7.41
C GLY A 116 -15.10 -6.31 7.07
N CYS A 117 -14.31 -5.60 6.26
CA CYS A 117 -12.96 -6.04 5.90
C CYS A 117 -11.96 -5.89 7.06
N GLY A 118 -12.23 -4.97 7.99
CA GLY A 118 -11.38 -4.62 9.11
C GLY A 118 -11.89 -5.19 10.44
N VAL A 119 -11.22 -4.79 11.52
CA VAL A 119 -11.54 -5.20 12.88
C VAL A 119 -11.39 -4.00 13.80
N LYS A 120 -12.39 -3.77 14.65
CA LYS A 120 -12.36 -2.76 15.70
C LYS A 120 -11.88 -3.40 17.00
N TYR A 121 -10.86 -2.81 17.59
CA TYR A 121 -10.35 -3.20 18.91
C TYR A 121 -11.13 -2.51 20.01
N ILE A 122 -11.63 -3.26 20.98
CA ILE A 122 -12.28 -2.74 22.18
C ILE A 122 -11.19 -2.51 23.24
N PRO A 123 -10.88 -1.24 23.59
CA PRO A 123 -10.00 -0.96 24.70
C PRO A 123 -10.68 -1.27 26.03
N ASN A 124 -9.87 -1.56 27.07
CA ASN A 124 -10.35 -1.71 28.45
C ASN A 124 -10.71 -0.36 29.11
N ARG A 125 -10.89 0.70 28.31
CA ARG A 125 -11.14 2.07 28.76
C ARG A 125 -12.32 2.63 28.00
N GLY A 126 -13.25 3.26 28.70
CA GLY A 126 -14.44 3.87 28.13
C GLY A 126 -15.67 3.69 29.01
N PRO A 127 -16.84 4.16 28.57
CA PRO A 127 -18.09 4.01 29.31
C PRO A 127 -18.43 2.54 29.55
N LEU A 128 -18.68 2.17 30.82
CA LEU A 128 -18.96 0.78 31.24
C LEU A 128 -20.19 0.18 30.58
N ASP A 129 -21.18 1.01 30.23
CA ASP A 129 -22.43 0.54 29.61
C ASP A 129 -22.19 -0.03 28.20
N LYS A 130 -21.30 0.62 27.44
CA LYS A 130 -20.87 0.09 26.12
C LYS A 130 -20.09 -1.20 26.26
N TRP A 131 -19.28 -1.33 27.31
CA TRP A 131 -18.53 -2.56 27.57
C TRP A 131 -19.46 -3.72 27.95
N ARG A 132 -20.42 -3.47 28.86
CA ARG A 132 -21.44 -4.46 29.28
C ARG A 132 -22.27 -4.96 28.11
N ALA A 133 -22.75 -4.08 27.23
CA ALA A 133 -23.55 -4.45 26.06
C ALA A 133 -22.82 -5.38 25.07
N LEU A 134 -21.49 -5.42 25.11
CA LEU A 134 -20.67 -6.27 24.23
C LEU A 134 -20.30 -7.61 24.88
N HIS A 135 -20.32 -7.69 26.21
CA HIS A 135 -19.92 -8.88 26.98
C HIS A 135 -21.09 -9.63 27.60
N SER A 136 -22.32 -9.13 27.46
CA SER A 136 -23.56 -9.88 27.73
C SER A 136 -23.74 -11.08 26.80
#